data_AF-A0A7K0VBS6-F1
#
_entry.id   AF-A0A7K0VBS6-F1
#
_cell.length_a   1.000
_cell.length_b   1.000
_cell.length_c   1.000
_cell.angle_alpha   90.00
_cell.angle_beta   90.00
_cell.angle_gamma   90.00
#
_symmetry.space_group_name_H-M   'P 1'
#
loop_
_entity.id
_entity.type
_entity.pdbx_description
1 polymer ?
#
loop_
_entity_poly.entity_id
_entity_poly.type
_entity_poly.pdbx_seq_one_letter_code
_entity_poly.pdbx_strand_id
1 'polypeptide(L)'
;MDQPSIKTLDTDPEYRAAVVDLLAVLAYGALTAFERIAADAVMAPTVDDKAALAGMATSEYRHFETLRDRLIELGVSPEVAIAPFRQPLEEFHAHTAPNDWLEGLVKAYVGDGIA
;
A
#
# COMPACT_ATOMS: atom_id res chain seq x y z
N MET A 1 -23.31 -4.29 15.10
CA MET A 1 -21.85 -4.30 15.24
C MET A 1 -21.46 -2.86 15.51
N ASP A 2 -21.08 -2.54 16.74
CA ASP A 2 -20.78 -1.16 17.13
C ASP A 2 -19.48 -0.74 16.43
N GLN A 3 -19.53 0.30 15.60
CA GLN A 3 -18.31 0.77 14.94
C GLN A 3 -17.43 1.46 15.99
N PRO A 4 -16.12 1.17 16.03
CA PRO A 4 -15.23 1.86 16.95
C PRO A 4 -15.26 3.36 16.65
N SER A 5 -15.70 4.14 17.64
CA SER A 5 -15.79 5.59 17.56
C SER A 5 -14.39 6.22 17.67
N ILE A 6 -14.21 7.44 17.15
CA ILE A 6 -13.01 8.26 17.40
C ILE A 6 -12.68 8.35 18.90
N LYS A 7 -13.72 8.32 19.75
CA LYS A 7 -13.58 8.25 21.20
C LYS A 7 -12.67 7.10 21.68
N THR A 8 -12.74 5.94 21.04
CA THR A 8 -11.96 4.75 21.42
C THR A 8 -10.48 4.90 21.04
N LEU A 9 -10.18 5.57 19.92
CA LEU A 9 -8.79 5.87 19.51
C LEU A 9 -8.04 6.75 20.51
N ASP A 10 -8.77 7.60 21.23
CA ASP A 10 -8.19 8.53 22.21
C ASP A 10 -8.10 7.91 23.60
N THR A 11 -9.00 6.99 23.97
CA THR A 11 -9.10 6.46 25.33
C THR A 11 -8.49 5.07 25.52
N ASP A 12 -8.23 4.33 24.45
CA ASP A 12 -7.68 2.96 24.50
C ASP A 12 -6.30 2.91 23.80
N PRO A 13 -5.19 2.81 24.57
CA PRO A 13 -3.84 2.76 24.02
C PRO A 13 -3.55 1.53 23.15
N GLU A 14 -4.12 0.36 23.46
CA GLU A 14 -3.89 -0.87 22.70
C GLU A 14 -4.61 -0.79 21.34
N TYR A 15 -5.86 -0.33 21.36
CA TYR A 15 -6.61 -0.09 20.13
C TYR A 15 -5.92 0.95 19.24
N ARG A 16 -5.43 2.04 19.84
CA ARG A 16 -4.66 3.05 19.13
C ARG A 16 -3.41 2.48 18.47
N ALA A 17 -2.63 1.68 19.20
CA ALA A 17 -1.44 1.02 18.66
C ALA A 17 -1.77 0.12 17.48
N ALA A 18 -2.81 -0.71 17.59
CA ALA A 18 -3.26 -1.58 16.50
C ALA A 18 -3.70 -0.80 15.25
N VAL A 19 -4.35 0.35 15.42
CA VAL A 19 -4.72 1.23 14.30
C VAL A 19 -3.49 1.87 13.65
N VAL A 20 -2.50 2.27 14.45
CA VAL A 20 -1.23 2.80 13.90
C VAL A 20 -0.49 1.73 13.09
N ASP A 21 -0.42 0.50 13.61
CA ASP A 21 0.19 -0.63 12.91
C ASP A 21 -0.53 -0.92 11.57
N LEU A 22 -1.87 -0.94 11.59
CA LEU A 22 -2.67 -1.13 10.39
C LEU A 22 -2.44 -0.02 9.35
N LEU A 23 -2.44 1.24 9.77
CA LEU A 23 -2.20 2.37 8.87
C LEU A 23 -0.79 2.31 8.28
N ALA A 24 0.21 1.89 9.06
CA ALA A 24 1.59 1.79 8.62
C ALA A 24 1.80 0.67 7.60
N VAL A 25 1.27 -0.53 7.85
CA VAL A 25 1.40 -1.65 6.90
C VAL A 25 0.68 -1.34 5.58
N LEU A 26 -0.50 -0.69 5.64
CA LEU A 26 -1.22 -0.26 4.44
C LEU A 26 -0.49 0.84 3.69
N ALA A 27 0.09 1.83 4.39
CA ALA A 27 0.85 2.89 3.76
C ALA A 27 2.05 2.33 3.00
N TYR A 28 2.84 1.46 3.65
CA TYR A 28 4.00 0.87 2.99
C TYR A 28 3.61 -0.09 1.85
N GLY A 29 2.53 -0.84 2.03
CA GLY A 29 1.95 -1.69 0.99
C GLY A 29 1.58 -0.87 -0.25
N ALA A 30 0.83 0.22 -0.08
CA ALA A 30 0.43 1.12 -1.17
C ALA A 30 1.64 1.76 -1.87
N LEU A 31 2.65 2.23 -1.12
CA LEU A 31 3.87 2.78 -1.72
C LEU A 31 4.61 1.73 -2.55
N THR A 32 4.75 0.52 -2.02
CA THR A 32 5.42 -0.57 -2.73
C THR A 32 4.61 -1.00 -3.95
N ALA A 33 3.28 -1.07 -3.85
CA ALA A 33 2.39 -1.37 -4.97
C ALA A 33 2.54 -0.35 -6.09
N PHE A 34 2.57 0.96 -5.77
CA PHE A 34 2.88 2.02 -6.73
C PHE A 34 4.17 1.74 -7.48
N GLU A 35 5.28 1.49 -6.77
CA GLU A 35 6.59 1.25 -7.39
C GLU A 35 6.56 0.04 -8.34
N ARG A 36 5.91 -1.06 -7.92
CA ARG A 36 5.85 -2.29 -8.71
C ARG A 36 4.95 -2.15 -9.93
N ILE A 37 3.75 -1.61 -9.79
CA ILE A 37 2.84 -1.40 -10.91
C ILE A 37 3.45 -0.41 -11.91
N ALA A 38 4.13 0.64 -11.43
CA ALA A 38 4.84 1.58 -12.30
C ALA A 38 6.00 0.91 -13.07
N ALA A 39 6.75 0.02 -12.42
CA ALA A 39 7.80 -0.77 -13.09
C ALA A 39 7.20 -1.72 -14.14
N ASP A 40 6.10 -2.39 -13.82
CA ASP A 40 5.43 -3.33 -14.72
C ASP A 40 4.83 -2.62 -15.94
N ALA A 41 4.33 -1.38 -15.78
CA ALA A 41 3.85 -0.54 -16.88
C ALA A 41 4.89 -0.27 -17.97
N VAL A 42 6.20 -0.41 -17.68
CA VAL A 42 7.27 -0.27 -18.68
C VAL A 42 7.22 -1.40 -19.71
N MET A 43 6.73 -2.58 -19.32
CA MET A 43 6.65 -3.79 -20.17
C MET A 43 5.38 -3.83 -21.04
N ALA A 44 4.48 -2.86 -20.89
CA ALA A 44 3.20 -2.82 -21.59
C ALA A 44 3.36 -2.84 -23.12
N PRO A 45 2.60 -3.68 -23.85
CA PRO A 45 2.73 -3.81 -25.30
C PRO A 45 2.11 -2.62 -26.06
N THR A 46 1.17 -1.90 -25.42
CA THR A 46 0.50 -0.74 -26.00
C THR A 46 0.58 0.48 -25.08
N VAL A 47 0.38 1.67 -25.66
CA VAL A 47 0.30 2.93 -24.89
C VAL A 47 -0.93 2.95 -23.98
N ASP A 48 -2.04 2.37 -24.42
CA ASP A 48 -3.28 2.31 -23.63
C ASP A 48 -3.10 1.40 -22.40
N ASP A 49 -2.47 0.24 -22.56
CA ASP A 49 -2.12 -0.67 -21.47
C ASP A 49 -1.16 0.00 -20.47
N LYS A 50 -0.16 0.72 -20.99
CA LYS A 50 0.76 1.49 -20.17
C LYS A 50 0.04 2.57 -19.36
N ALA A 51 -0.88 3.29 -20.01
CA ALA A 51 -1.65 4.34 -19.37
C ALA A 51 -2.58 3.78 -18.28
N ALA A 52 -3.16 2.60 -18.50
CA ALA A 52 -4.00 1.93 -17.51
C ALA A 52 -3.22 1.58 -16.23
N LEU A 53 -2.06 0.91 -16.34
CA LEU A 53 -1.24 0.60 -15.17
C LEU A 53 -0.64 1.85 -14.53
N ALA A 54 -0.22 2.85 -15.31
CA ALA A 54 0.25 4.12 -14.77
C ALA A 54 -0.84 4.84 -13.96
N GLY A 55 -2.10 4.79 -14.43
CA GLY A 55 -3.25 5.32 -13.70
C GLY A 55 -3.48 4.60 -12.37
N MET A 56 -3.41 3.26 -12.38
CA MET A 56 -3.52 2.42 -11.18
C MET A 56 -2.40 2.73 -10.18
N ALA A 57 -1.14 2.74 -10.62
CA ALA A 57 0.01 3.09 -9.79
C ALA A 57 -0.19 4.46 -9.13
N THR A 58 -0.62 5.47 -9.90
CA THR A 58 -0.88 6.81 -9.35
C THR A 58 -1.95 6.79 -8.26
N SER A 59 -2.93 5.89 -8.34
CA SER A 59 -3.92 5.71 -7.28
C SER A 59 -3.32 5.17 -6.00
N GLU A 60 -2.45 4.16 -6.10
CA GLU A 60 -1.72 3.61 -4.95
C GLU A 60 -0.86 4.67 -4.26
N TYR A 61 -0.22 5.55 -5.02
CA TYR A 61 0.52 6.66 -4.42
C TYR A 61 -0.39 7.61 -3.64
N ARG A 62 -1.60 7.93 -4.15
CA ARG A 62 -2.58 8.74 -3.41
C ARG A 62 -3.09 8.04 -2.15
N HIS A 63 -3.26 6.71 -2.18
CA HIS A 63 -3.59 5.93 -0.99
C HIS A 63 -2.47 6.05 0.05
N PHE A 64 -1.21 5.90 -0.36
CA PHE A 64 -0.06 6.12 0.51
C PHE A 64 -0.07 7.51 1.14
N GLU A 65 -0.26 8.57 0.36
CA GLU A 65 -0.31 9.94 0.90
C GLU A 65 -1.40 10.11 1.96
N THR A 66 -2.60 9.59 1.69
CA THR A 66 -3.73 9.64 2.62
C THR A 66 -3.40 8.94 3.95
N LEU A 67 -2.80 7.76 3.88
CA LEU A 67 -2.46 6.96 5.05
C LEU A 67 -1.28 7.56 5.83
N ARG A 68 -0.26 8.06 5.13
CA ARG A 68 0.87 8.80 5.69
C ARG A 68 0.39 10.03 6.45
N ASP A 69 -0.48 10.82 5.85
CA ASP A 69 -0.99 12.05 6.45
C ASP A 69 -1.81 11.72 7.70
N ARG A 70 -2.57 10.63 7.67
CA ARG A 70 -3.29 10.15 8.86
C ARG A 70 -2.36 9.74 10.00
N LEU A 71 -1.24 9.07 9.71
CA LEU A 71 -0.22 8.77 10.73
C LEU A 71 0.35 10.05 11.36
N ILE A 72 0.63 11.06 10.53
CA ILE A 72 1.13 12.37 10.97
C ILE A 72 0.10 13.10 11.86
N GLU A 73 -1.18 13.09 11.48
CA GLU A 73 -2.28 13.65 12.30
C GLU A 73 -2.39 12.96 13.67
N LEU A 74 -2.09 11.67 13.73
CA LEU A 74 -2.00 10.91 14.98
C LEU A 74 -0.70 11.19 15.76
N GLY A 75 0.17 12.08 15.28
CA GLY A 75 1.44 12.41 15.93
C GLY A 75 2.48 11.28 15.88
N VAL A 76 2.33 10.36 14.92
CA VAL A 76 3.25 9.23 14.73
C VAL A 76 4.13 9.50 13.51
N SER A 77 5.43 9.21 13.63
CA SER A 77 6.36 9.26 12.49
C SER A 77 6.06 8.11 11.52
N PRO A 78 5.73 8.39 10.24
CA PRO A 78 5.48 7.33 9.26
C PRO A 78 6.67 6.39 9.09
N GLU A 79 7.91 6.91 9.05
CA GLU A 79 9.12 6.09 8.93
C GLU A 79 9.24 5.07 10.07
N VAL A 80 8.99 5.50 11.31
CA VAL A 80 9.10 4.63 12.49
C VAL A 80 7.98 3.59 12.50
N ALA A 81 6.76 3.99 12.16
CA ALA A 81 5.61 3.08 12.14
C ALA A 81 5.71 2.04 11.02
N ILE A 82 6.28 2.42 9.87
CA ILE A 82 6.46 1.54 8.71
C ILE A 82 7.59 0.54 8.92
N ALA A 83 8.66 0.92 9.63
CA ALA A 83 9.88 0.12 9.76
C ALA A 83 9.66 -1.39 10.04
N PRO A 84 8.74 -1.81 10.94
CA PRO A 84 8.50 -3.23 11.22
C PRO A 84 7.97 -4.03 10.02
N PHE A 85 7.29 -3.38 9.08
CA PHE A 85 6.61 -4.02 7.96
C PHE A 85 7.46 -4.06 6.68
N ARG A 86 8.63 -3.41 6.68
CA ARG A 86 9.47 -3.26 5.49
C ARG A 86 9.92 -4.60 4.93
N GLN A 87 10.62 -5.38 5.75
CA GLN A 87 11.20 -6.66 5.32
C GLN A 87 10.12 -7.67 4.86
N PRO A 88 9.02 -7.91 5.61
CA PRO A 88 8.00 -8.86 5.14
C PRO A 88 7.37 -8.49 3.79
N LEU A 89 7.10 -7.20 3.56
CA LEU A 89 6.52 -6.74 2.29
C LEU A 89 7.54 -6.79 1.15
N GLU A 90 8.79 -6.40 1.40
CA GLU A 90 9.89 -6.54 0.43
C GLU A 90 10.08 -8.00 0.00
N GLU A 91 10.07 -8.94 0.96
CA GLU A 91 10.18 -10.37 0.69
C GLU A 91 8.99 -10.89 -0.12
N PHE A 92 7.76 -10.51 0.21
CA PHE A 92 6.58 -10.88 -0.59
C PHE A 92 6.72 -10.44 -2.05
N HIS A 93 7.15 -9.20 -2.29
CA HIS A 93 7.32 -8.69 -3.65
C HIS A 93 8.48 -9.34 -4.39
N ALA A 94 9.57 -9.68 -3.69
CA ALA A 94 10.70 -10.42 -4.28
C ALA A 94 10.29 -11.82 -4.73
N HIS A 95 9.46 -12.53 -3.95
CA HIS A 95 8.96 -13.87 -4.30
C HIS A 95 7.86 -13.85 -5.38
N THR A 96 7.36 -12.67 -5.75
CA THR A 96 6.29 -12.50 -6.74
C THR A 96 6.74 -11.60 -7.90
N ALA A 97 8.04 -11.45 -8.12
CA ALA A 97 8.55 -10.64 -9.23
C ALA A 97 8.06 -11.21 -10.58
N PRO A 98 7.35 -10.42 -11.41
CA PRO A 98 6.86 -10.91 -12.69
C PRO A 98 8.01 -11.08 -13.69
N ASN A 99 7.95 -12.12 -14.52
CA ASN A 99 8.90 -12.36 -15.59
C ASN A 99 8.55 -11.61 -16.89
N ASP A 100 7.28 -11.26 -17.07
CA ASP A 100 6.78 -10.56 -18.24
C ASP A 100 5.55 -9.69 -17.94
N TRP A 101 5.02 -9.06 -19.00
CA TRP A 101 3.84 -8.22 -18.96
C TRP A 101 2.59 -8.93 -18.42
N LEU A 102 2.34 -10.17 -18.82
CA LEU A 102 1.12 -10.87 -18.46
C LEU A 102 1.13 -11.26 -16.98
N GLU A 103 2.29 -11.68 -16.46
CA GLU A 103 2.48 -11.90 -15.04
C GLU A 103 2.32 -10.61 -14.23
N GLY A 104 2.86 -9.48 -14.72
CA GLY A 104 2.67 -8.17 -14.11
C GLY A 104 1.21 -7.75 -14.03
N LEU A 105 0.45 -7.94 -15.12
CA LEU A 105 -0.98 -7.64 -15.17
C LEU A 105 -1.79 -8.52 -14.20
N VAL A 106 -1.50 -9.82 -14.14
CA VAL A 106 -2.17 -10.73 -13.20
C VAL A 106 -1.85 -10.35 -11.76
N LYS A 107 -0.60 -10.00 -11.46
CA LYS A 107 -0.19 -9.55 -10.13
C LYS A 107 -0.93 -8.28 -9.71
N ALA A 108 -1.05 -7.30 -10.61
CA ALA A 108 -1.81 -6.08 -10.36
C ALA A 108 -3.29 -6.40 -10.07
N TYR A 109 -3.92 -7.22 -10.91
CA TYR A 109 -5.33 -7.62 -10.73
C TYR A 109 -5.57 -8.38 -9.41
N VAL A 110 -4.72 -9.34 -9.06
CA VAL A 110 -4.85 -10.10 -7.81
C VAL A 110 -4.59 -9.21 -6.60
N GLY A 111 -3.60 -8.33 -6.67
CA GLY A 111 -3.29 -7.36 -5.62
C GLY A 111 -4.47 -6.43 -5.34
N ASP A 112 -5.06 -5.85 -6.40
CA ASP A 112 -6.23 -4.96 -6.31
C ASP A 112 -7.44 -5.65 -5.66
N GLY A 113 -7.66 -6.93 -5.98
CA GLY A 113 -8.78 -7.69 -5.41
C GLY A 113 -8.64 -8.07 -3.93
N ILE A 114 -7.44 -7.95 -3.35
CA ILE A 114 -7.15 -8.25 -1.94
C ILE A 114 -7.13 -6.98 -1.09
N ALA A 115 -6.71 -5.85 -1.68
CA ALA A 115 -6.60 -4.55 -1.02
C ALA A 115 -7.98 -3.95 -0.68
#